data_AF-A0A8C4W9I8-F1
#
_entry.id   AF-A0A8C4W9I8-F1
#
_cell.length_a   1.000
_cell.length_b   1.000
_cell.length_c   1.000
_cell.angle_alpha   90.00
_cell.angle_beta   90.00
_cell.angle_gamma   90.00
#
_symmetry.space_group_name_H-M   'P 1'
#
loop_
_entity.id
_entity.type
_entity.pdbx_description
1 polymer ?
#
loop_
_entity_poly.entity_id
_entity_poly.type
_entity_poly.pdbx_seq_one_letter_code
_entity_poly.pdbx_strand_id
1 'polypeptide(L)'
;MEAAEACGLCLRERAPYTCPRCNVRFCSVPCYRGHGACAEAFYRRQLLLRLQGQRGDLASRTRLKEALLRLRELRELEDAEPQLGRELEDQDDGLWERLSPAEKAAFQRLLSSGEIGTFLPPWRPWWRGWGRGLVQELGGAEGAQEAGNTQPPAGTQNSGMAPTQQPEEMPSPVPAVPASIPLLSSLICSPTSPLVCFQLPNVLYAYVFALTLYNGDLSEDELLSEFSDMVLDVSRALGARQVFHSTAEALQAALQAVTASRYPECPLGNAGAMMAVAQILMGENQANQKGFSLAALSHLARLLGKAKKLVPTEQRPRVYGAKKKCEFLLSWVNENQESLTVLALEVQREYRTHLEAVKEVDIVTKELQKMWGGKLPPAKKPLIEELD
;
A
#
# COMPACT_ATOMS: atom_id res chain seq x y z
N MET A 1 -41.58 35.67 51.57
CA MET A 1 -41.43 35.88 50.11
C MET A 1 -40.00 36.31 49.87
N GLU A 2 -39.14 35.39 49.43
CA GLU A 2 -37.86 35.73 48.82
C GLU A 2 -37.92 35.23 47.38
N ALA A 3 -37.72 36.12 46.42
CA ALA A 3 -37.88 35.86 45.01
C ALA A 3 -36.86 34.80 44.53
N ALA A 4 -37.31 33.82 43.75
CA ALA A 4 -36.42 32.89 43.07
C ALA A 4 -35.66 33.64 41.97
N GLU A 5 -34.44 34.07 42.27
CA GLU A 5 -33.62 34.84 41.33
C GLU A 5 -33.07 33.95 40.20
N ALA A 6 -33.33 34.39 38.97
CA ALA A 6 -33.02 33.66 37.75
C ALA A 6 -31.51 33.60 37.43
N CYS A 7 -31.12 32.63 36.61
CA CYS A 7 -29.75 32.49 36.09
C CYS A 7 -29.34 33.73 35.30
N GLY A 8 -28.20 34.34 35.62
CA GLY A 8 -27.69 35.55 34.98
C GLY A 8 -27.22 35.38 33.52
N LEU A 9 -27.38 34.20 32.92
CA LEU A 9 -27.04 33.94 31.52
C LEU A 9 -28.22 33.41 30.70
N CYS A 10 -29.02 32.50 31.24
CA CYS A 10 -30.13 31.87 30.53
C CYS A 10 -31.51 32.11 31.16
N LEU A 11 -31.58 32.94 32.21
CA LEU A 11 -32.80 33.41 32.87
C LEU A 11 -33.73 32.32 33.42
N ARG A 12 -33.23 31.09 33.62
CA ARG A 12 -33.99 30.03 34.32
C ARG A 12 -34.17 30.37 35.80
N GLU A 13 -35.36 30.13 36.32
CA GLU A 13 -35.81 30.52 37.68
C GLU A 13 -35.02 29.91 38.84
N ARG A 14 -34.22 28.86 38.60
CA ARG A 14 -33.42 28.20 39.65
C ARG A 14 -31.92 28.26 39.33
N ALA A 15 -31.19 29.06 40.10
CA ALA A 15 -29.74 29.26 39.94
C ALA A 15 -28.97 28.96 41.25
N PRO A 16 -28.61 27.68 41.52
CA PRO A 16 -27.99 27.29 42.78
C PRO A 16 -26.49 27.60 42.89
N TYR A 17 -25.82 28.00 41.80
CA TYR A 17 -24.38 28.27 41.80
C TYR A 17 -24.09 29.76 41.74
N THR A 18 -23.12 30.28 42.49
CA THR A 18 -22.73 31.70 42.47
C THR A 18 -21.25 31.85 42.11
N CYS A 19 -20.92 32.72 41.16
CA CYS A 19 -19.51 33.01 40.86
C CYS A 19 -18.88 33.80 42.02
N PRO A 20 -17.77 33.34 42.62
CA PRO A 20 -17.16 34.00 43.78
C PRO A 20 -16.46 35.32 43.46
N ARG A 21 -16.34 35.70 42.18
CA ARG A 21 -15.67 36.94 41.74
C ARG A 21 -16.64 38.07 41.45
N CYS A 22 -17.75 37.78 40.78
CA CYS A 22 -18.74 38.78 40.38
C CYS A 22 -20.11 38.56 41.04
N ASN A 23 -20.27 37.52 41.86
CA ASN A 23 -21.49 37.15 42.58
C ASN A 23 -22.73 36.88 41.71
N VAL A 24 -22.55 36.70 40.39
CA VAL A 24 -23.63 36.31 39.48
C VAL A 24 -24.02 34.84 39.70
N ARG A 25 -25.32 34.55 39.67
CA ARG A 25 -25.88 33.21 39.86
C ARG A 25 -26.10 32.46 38.55
N PHE A 26 -25.87 31.14 38.57
CA PHE A 26 -25.97 30.26 37.41
C PHE A 26 -26.73 28.97 37.75
N CYS A 27 -27.47 28.46 36.75
CA CYS A 27 -28.20 27.19 36.89
C CYS A 27 -27.31 25.94 36.74
N SER A 28 -26.15 26.07 36.07
CA SER A 28 -25.30 24.93 35.72
C SER A 28 -23.86 25.34 35.38
N VAL A 29 -22.94 24.37 35.39
CA VAL A 29 -21.54 24.57 35.02
C VAL A 29 -21.35 25.11 33.59
N PRO A 30 -22.12 24.70 32.56
CA PRO A 30 -22.08 25.34 31.24
C PRO A 30 -22.39 26.84 31.28
N CYS A 31 -23.39 27.28 32.06
CA CYS A 31 -23.65 28.71 32.23
C CYS A 31 -22.51 29.42 32.98
N TYR A 32 -21.87 28.74 33.93
CA TYR A 32 -20.62 29.22 34.52
C TYR A 32 -19.42 29.14 33.55
N ARG A 33 -19.43 28.36 32.47
CA ARG A 33 -18.35 28.41 31.46
C ARG A 33 -18.56 29.52 30.45
N GLY A 34 -19.83 29.81 30.13
CA GLY A 34 -20.22 30.92 29.27
C GLY A 34 -20.08 32.31 29.90
N HIS A 35 -19.83 32.41 31.21
CA HIS A 35 -19.66 33.71 31.89
C HIS A 35 -18.24 34.29 31.69
N GLY A 36 -17.94 34.66 30.44
CA GLY A 36 -16.81 35.49 30.00
C GLY A 36 -15.55 35.48 30.87
N ALA A 37 -15.09 36.68 31.23
CA ALA A 37 -13.76 36.92 31.81
C ALA A 37 -13.51 36.21 33.16
N CYS A 38 -14.54 35.98 33.97
CA CYS A 38 -14.38 35.33 35.27
C CYS A 38 -14.19 33.81 35.15
N ALA A 39 -14.86 33.16 34.18
CA ALA A 39 -14.62 31.75 33.85
C ALA A 39 -13.20 31.55 33.32
N GLU A 40 -12.79 32.40 32.36
CA GLU A 40 -11.48 32.30 31.71
C GLU A 40 -10.33 32.47 32.70
N ALA A 41 -10.43 33.45 33.60
CA ALA A 41 -9.41 33.67 34.63
C ALA A 41 -9.25 32.49 35.60
N PHE A 42 -10.35 31.80 35.94
CA PHE A 42 -10.32 30.60 36.77
C PHE A 42 -9.62 29.44 36.04
N TYR A 43 -9.99 29.18 34.78
CA TYR A 43 -9.34 28.14 33.98
C TYR A 43 -7.86 28.42 33.73
N ARG A 44 -7.49 29.66 33.41
CA ARG A 44 -6.10 30.06 33.21
C ARG A 44 -5.26 29.81 34.47
N ARG A 45 -5.80 30.12 35.66
CA ARG A 45 -5.13 29.81 36.94
C ARG A 45 -4.96 28.31 37.15
N GLN A 46 -5.99 27.51 36.87
CA GLN A 46 -5.91 26.05 37.00
C GLN A 46 -4.90 25.42 36.04
N LEU A 47 -4.81 25.94 34.82
CA LEU A 47 -3.85 25.51 33.80
C LEU A 47 -2.42 25.88 34.19
N LEU A 48 -2.20 27.11 34.70
CA LEU A 48 -0.90 27.54 35.22
C LEU A 48 -0.44 26.69 36.41
N LEU A 49 -1.34 26.33 37.32
CA LEU A 49 -1.01 25.44 38.45
C LEU A 49 -0.63 24.02 37.99
N ARG A 50 -1.33 23.47 36.98
CA ARG A 50 -0.94 22.17 36.39
C ARG A 50 0.40 22.22 35.66
N LEU A 51 0.67 23.29 34.93
CA LEU A 51 1.95 23.49 34.24
C LEU A 51 3.10 23.72 35.22
N GLN A 52 2.86 24.39 36.35
CA GLN A 52 3.84 24.55 37.42
C GLN A 52 4.13 23.22 38.12
N GLY A 53 3.13 22.35 38.28
CA GLY A 53 3.31 20.98 38.80
C GLY A 53 4.05 20.01 37.88
N GLN A 54 4.30 20.38 36.62
CA GLN A 54 5.00 19.56 35.62
C GLN A 54 6.38 20.09 35.20
N ARG A 55 6.91 21.10 35.88
CA ARG A 55 8.28 21.58 35.61
C ARG A 55 9.31 20.69 36.31
N GLY A 56 9.77 19.66 35.60
CA GLY A 56 11.02 18.97 35.92
C GLY A 56 12.22 19.92 35.87
N ASP A 57 13.22 19.61 36.69
CA ASP A 57 14.45 20.38 36.93
C ASP A 57 15.14 20.90 35.65
N LEU A 58 15.80 22.06 35.77
CA LEU A 58 16.57 22.73 34.71
C LEU A 58 17.57 21.77 34.06
N ALA A 59 18.20 20.89 34.85
CA ALA A 59 19.12 19.87 34.36
C ALA A 59 18.47 18.87 33.39
N SER A 60 17.19 18.54 33.60
CA SER A 60 16.43 17.64 32.71
C SER A 60 16.08 18.34 31.39
N ARG A 61 15.86 19.66 31.40
CA ARG A 61 15.64 20.45 30.18
C ARG A 61 16.92 20.59 29.36
N THR A 62 18.07 20.74 30.01
CA THR A 62 19.37 20.78 29.34
C THR A 62 19.70 19.44 28.70
N ARG A 63 19.52 18.32 29.43
CA ARG A 63 19.70 16.96 28.89
C ARG A 63 18.80 16.67 27.68
N LEU A 64 17.53 17.12 27.74
CA LEU A 64 16.60 16.95 26.62
C LEU A 64 17.01 17.81 25.40
N LYS A 65 17.47 19.05 25.62
CA LYS A 65 17.99 19.89 24.54
C LYS A 65 19.24 19.28 23.90
N GLU A 66 20.17 18.77 24.70
CA GLU A 66 21.38 18.09 24.20
C GLU A 66 21.04 16.82 23.42
N ALA A 67 20.09 16.02 23.91
CA ALA A 67 19.63 14.82 23.21
C ALA A 67 18.98 15.16 21.85
N LEU A 68 18.23 16.27 21.78
CA LEU A 68 17.62 16.73 20.52
C LEU A 68 18.65 17.31 19.54
N LEU A 69 19.68 18.00 20.02
CA LEU A 69 20.77 18.49 19.18
C LEU A 69 21.60 17.34 18.60
N ARG A 70 21.93 16.32 19.42
CA ARG A 70 22.61 15.10 18.94
C ARG A 70 21.79 14.34 17.89
N LEU A 71 20.47 14.27 18.04
CA LEU A 71 19.59 13.66 17.04
C LEU A 71 19.52 14.46 15.73
N ARG A 72 19.72 15.79 15.78
CA ARG A 72 19.79 16.64 14.59
C ARG A 72 21.13 16.48 13.87
N GLU A 73 22.24 16.44 14.61
CA GLU A 73 23.58 16.21 14.07
C GLU A 73 23.72 14.81 13.42
N LEU A 74 23.09 13.78 13.98
CA LEU A 74 23.04 12.45 13.37
C LEU A 74 22.23 12.43 12.06
N ARG A 75 21.24 13.32 11.91
CA ARG A 75 20.43 13.43 10.70
C ARG A 75 21.17 14.16 9.57
N GLU A 76 21.99 15.14 9.93
CA GLU A 76 22.80 15.90 8.96
C GLU A 76 24.01 15.09 8.41
N LEU A 77 24.37 13.95 9.03
CA LEU A 77 25.40 13.02 8.53
C LEU A 77 24.85 11.84 7.71
N GLU A 78 23.54 11.57 7.78
CA GLU A 78 22.87 10.50 6.99
C GLU A 78 22.24 11.02 5.68
N ASP A 79 22.11 12.34 5.49
CA ASP A 79 21.51 12.98 4.31
C ASP A 79 22.56 13.48 3.27
N ALA A 80 23.64 12.72 3.06
CA ALA A 80 24.59 12.96 1.97
C ALA A 80 24.28 12.09 0.74
N GLU A 81 23.09 12.30 0.15
CA GLU A 81 22.81 11.90 -1.24
C GLU A 81 22.64 13.15 -2.12
N PRO A 82 23.09 13.13 -3.39
CA PRO A 82 23.27 14.34 -4.18
C PRO A 82 21.93 14.99 -4.57
N GLN A 83 21.88 16.31 -4.41
CA GLN A 83 20.78 17.20 -4.78
C GLN A 83 20.64 17.33 -6.30
N LEU A 84 19.99 16.37 -6.95
CA LEU A 84 19.51 16.49 -8.33
C LEU A 84 18.04 16.08 -8.36
N GLY A 85 17.14 17.06 -8.25
CA GLY A 85 15.69 16.81 -8.37
C GLY A 85 14.76 17.96 -8.01
N ARG A 86 15.24 19.05 -7.40
CA ARG A 86 14.38 20.12 -6.86
C ARG A 86 14.16 21.34 -7.78
N GLU A 87 14.19 21.16 -9.10
CA GLU A 87 14.03 22.31 -10.03
C GLU A 87 12.74 22.29 -10.87
N LEU A 88 11.82 21.33 -10.69
CA LEU A 88 10.61 21.24 -11.54
C LEU A 88 9.26 21.38 -10.84
N GLU A 89 9.18 21.48 -9.51
CA GLU A 89 7.90 21.41 -8.78
C GLU A 89 7.08 22.73 -8.79
N ASP A 90 7.67 23.89 -9.13
CA ASP A 90 7.00 25.20 -8.99
C ASP A 90 6.34 25.77 -10.28
N GLN A 91 6.22 25.01 -11.38
CA GLN A 91 5.74 25.57 -12.68
C GLN A 91 4.34 25.14 -13.13
N ASP A 92 3.64 24.25 -12.43
CA ASP A 92 2.49 23.52 -13.02
C ASP A 92 1.09 23.93 -12.52
N ASP A 93 1.00 24.83 -11.54
CA ASP A 93 -0.26 25.34 -10.97
C ASP A 93 -0.98 26.30 -11.94
N GLY A 94 -1.45 25.78 -13.07
CA GLY A 94 -2.17 26.56 -14.09
C GLY A 94 -1.98 26.07 -15.53
N LEU A 95 -1.21 25.00 -15.77
CA LEU A 95 -1.05 24.43 -17.11
C LEU A 95 -2.40 24.06 -17.73
N TRP A 96 -3.28 23.43 -16.93
CA TRP A 96 -4.63 23.06 -17.38
C TRP A 96 -5.41 24.29 -17.87
N GLU A 97 -5.33 25.43 -17.18
CA GLU A 97 -6.09 26.63 -17.56
C GLU A 97 -5.53 27.37 -18.77
N ARG A 98 -4.29 27.08 -19.15
CA ARG A 98 -3.65 27.61 -20.36
C ARG A 98 -3.97 26.80 -21.62
N LEU A 99 -4.51 25.59 -21.47
CA LEU A 99 -4.90 24.74 -22.60
C LEU A 99 -6.15 25.28 -23.28
N SER A 100 -6.15 25.25 -24.61
CA SER A 100 -7.33 25.56 -25.41
C SER A 100 -8.45 24.54 -25.15
N PRO A 101 -9.72 24.89 -25.39
CA PRO A 101 -10.83 23.95 -25.23
C PRO A 101 -10.67 22.67 -26.07
N ALA A 102 -10.03 22.78 -27.24
CA ALA A 102 -9.74 21.63 -28.11
C ALA A 102 -8.70 20.68 -27.49
N GLU A 103 -7.65 21.21 -26.86
CA GLU A 103 -6.63 20.43 -26.16
C GLU A 103 -7.20 19.78 -24.89
N LYS A 104 -8.01 20.51 -24.11
CA LYS A 104 -8.73 19.95 -22.95
C LYS A 104 -9.63 18.78 -23.38
N ALA A 105 -10.37 18.93 -24.48
CA ALA A 105 -11.23 17.88 -25.02
C ALA A 105 -10.43 16.69 -25.58
N ALA A 106 -9.27 16.94 -26.20
CA ALA A 106 -8.38 15.87 -26.65
C ALA A 106 -7.81 15.08 -25.47
N PHE A 107 -7.37 15.75 -24.41
CA PHE A 107 -6.89 15.12 -23.19
C PHE A 107 -7.97 14.30 -22.49
N GLN A 108 -9.19 14.84 -22.35
CA GLN A 108 -10.32 14.10 -21.77
C GLN A 108 -10.69 12.85 -22.59
N ARG A 109 -10.54 12.91 -23.91
CA ARG A 109 -10.73 11.75 -24.78
C ARG A 109 -9.69 10.66 -24.51
N LEU A 110 -8.42 11.04 -24.37
CA LEU A 110 -7.32 10.12 -24.01
C LEU A 110 -7.53 9.50 -22.63
N LEU A 111 -8.02 10.28 -21.66
CA LEU A 111 -8.41 9.77 -20.33
C LEU A 111 -9.53 8.75 -20.43
N SER A 112 -10.57 9.06 -21.22
CA SER A 112 -11.75 8.20 -21.35
C SER A 112 -11.47 6.94 -22.16
N SER A 113 -10.57 6.99 -23.14
CA SER A 113 -10.15 5.83 -23.92
C SER A 113 -9.06 4.99 -23.24
N GLY A 114 -8.41 5.53 -22.20
CA GLY A 114 -7.28 4.89 -21.52
C GLY A 114 -5.95 4.97 -22.28
N GLU A 115 -5.93 5.57 -23.47
CA GLU A 115 -4.73 5.76 -24.29
C GLU A 115 -3.70 6.66 -23.62
N ILE A 116 -4.10 7.46 -22.63
CA ILE A 116 -3.15 8.28 -21.87
C ILE A 116 -2.04 7.44 -21.20
N GLY A 117 -2.34 6.18 -20.86
CA GLY A 117 -1.36 5.26 -20.27
C GLY A 117 -0.15 4.99 -21.16
N THR A 118 -0.25 5.18 -22.49
CA THR A 118 0.89 4.99 -23.40
C THR A 118 1.94 6.09 -23.27
N PHE A 119 1.57 7.23 -22.68
CA PHE A 119 2.48 8.36 -22.46
C PHE A 119 3.24 8.25 -21.14
N LEU A 120 2.81 7.35 -20.24
CA LEU A 120 3.51 7.09 -19.00
C LEU A 120 4.52 5.95 -19.21
N PRO A 121 5.80 6.12 -18.82
CA PRO A 121 6.76 5.03 -18.90
C PRO A 121 6.28 3.87 -18.00
N PRO A 122 6.26 2.62 -18.51
CA PRO A 122 5.81 1.49 -17.72
C PRO A 122 6.83 1.22 -16.61
N TRP A 123 6.39 1.27 -15.36
CA TRP A 123 7.27 0.90 -14.26
C TRP A 123 7.65 -0.58 -14.37
N ARG A 124 8.96 -0.84 -14.25
CA ARG A 124 9.50 -2.20 -14.24
C ARG A 124 9.79 -2.60 -12.80
N PRO A 125 8.98 -3.49 -12.21
CA PRO A 125 9.20 -3.91 -10.84
C PRO A 125 10.60 -4.49 -10.65
N TRP A 126 11.26 -4.11 -9.55
CA TRP A 126 12.64 -4.52 -9.22
C TRP A 126 12.81 -6.04 -9.08
N TRP A 127 11.72 -6.79 -8.85
CA TRP A 127 11.73 -8.25 -8.79
C TRP A 127 11.64 -8.94 -10.16
N ARG A 128 11.53 -8.19 -11.27
CA ARG A 128 11.54 -8.75 -12.64
C ARG A 128 12.94 -8.79 -13.24
N GLY A 129 13.16 -9.74 -14.15
CA GLY A 129 14.36 -9.81 -15.00
C GLY A 129 15.50 -10.68 -14.46
N TRP A 130 15.38 -11.17 -13.23
CA TRP A 130 16.36 -12.03 -12.58
C TRP A 130 15.91 -13.49 -12.77
N GLY A 131 16.47 -14.15 -13.79
CA GLY A 131 16.09 -15.53 -14.16
C GLY A 131 15.98 -15.82 -15.65
N ARG A 132 16.81 -15.23 -16.52
CA ARG A 132 17.01 -15.81 -17.85
C ARG A 132 17.60 -17.22 -17.65
N GLY A 133 16.88 -18.20 -18.19
CA GLY A 133 16.92 -19.60 -17.76
C GLY A 133 18.29 -20.28 -17.81
N LEU A 134 18.52 -21.10 -16.78
CA LEU A 134 19.59 -22.09 -16.75
C LEU A 134 19.02 -23.51 -16.72
N VAL A 135 17.87 -23.74 -17.36
CA VAL A 135 17.41 -25.06 -17.83
C VAL A 135 16.56 -24.85 -19.07
N GLN A 136 17.12 -25.18 -20.24
CA GLN A 136 16.34 -25.41 -21.45
C GLN A 136 15.87 -26.87 -21.37
N GLU A 137 14.55 -27.10 -21.22
CA GLU A 137 14.00 -28.44 -21.43
C GLU A 137 14.32 -28.83 -22.88
N LEU A 138 15.24 -29.77 -23.05
CA LEU A 138 15.46 -30.45 -24.31
C LEU A 138 14.23 -31.33 -24.56
N GLY A 139 13.20 -30.73 -25.16
CA GLY A 139 12.13 -31.47 -25.82
C GLY A 139 12.74 -32.41 -26.84
N GLY A 140 12.46 -33.70 -26.64
CA GLY A 140 13.10 -34.83 -27.31
C GLY A 140 13.21 -34.67 -28.83
N ALA A 141 14.41 -34.93 -29.31
CA ALA A 141 14.65 -35.22 -30.71
C ALA A 141 14.09 -36.60 -31.04
N GLU A 142 12.96 -36.68 -31.74
CA GLU A 142 12.64 -37.78 -32.66
C GLU A 142 11.78 -37.25 -33.81
N GLY A 143 12.24 -37.45 -35.05
CA GLY A 143 11.44 -37.24 -36.26
C GLY A 143 12.09 -36.37 -37.34
N ALA A 144 13.21 -36.82 -37.90
CA ALA A 144 13.74 -36.31 -39.15
C ALA A 144 12.75 -36.50 -40.31
N GLN A 145 12.63 -35.50 -41.19
CA GLN A 145 12.66 -35.73 -42.64
C GLN A 145 13.02 -34.46 -43.41
N GLU A 146 13.91 -34.68 -44.37
CA GLU A 146 14.72 -33.73 -45.12
C GLU A 146 14.02 -33.12 -46.35
N ALA A 147 14.72 -32.11 -46.89
CA ALA A 147 14.90 -31.81 -48.31
C ALA A 147 14.08 -30.66 -48.92
N GLY A 148 14.80 -29.65 -49.41
CA GLY A 148 14.24 -28.60 -50.27
C GLY A 148 15.16 -27.40 -50.49
N ASN A 149 16.34 -27.66 -51.07
CA ASN A 149 17.38 -26.69 -51.41
C ASN A 149 16.94 -25.73 -52.54
N THR A 150 16.88 -24.40 -52.32
CA THR A 150 17.10 -23.39 -53.40
C THR A 150 17.32 -21.97 -52.86
N GLN A 151 18.41 -21.35 -53.31
CA GLN A 151 18.71 -19.91 -53.25
C GLN A 151 19.08 -19.49 -54.69
N PRO A 152 19.11 -18.20 -55.06
CA PRO A 152 18.04 -17.19 -55.14
C PRO A 152 17.88 -16.68 -56.60
N PRO A 153 17.05 -15.63 -56.85
CA PRO A 153 17.62 -14.54 -57.61
C PRO A 153 17.34 -13.14 -57.03
N ALA A 154 18.17 -12.24 -57.51
CA ALA A 154 18.46 -10.92 -57.02
C ALA A 154 17.35 -9.87 -57.22
N GLY A 155 17.38 -8.86 -56.36
CA GLY A 155 17.22 -7.48 -56.79
C GLY A 155 15.88 -6.84 -56.49
N THR A 156 15.70 -6.33 -55.27
CA THR A 156 15.08 -5.01 -55.08
C THR A 156 15.64 -4.39 -53.80
N GLN A 157 16.42 -3.33 -53.97
CA GLN A 157 16.90 -2.49 -52.88
C GLN A 157 15.69 -1.76 -52.29
N ASN A 158 15.24 -2.18 -51.11
CA ASN A 158 14.47 -1.34 -50.22
C ASN A 158 15.29 -1.19 -48.94
N SER A 159 15.86 -0.01 -48.77
CA SER A 159 16.43 0.48 -47.52
C SER A 159 15.32 0.60 -46.48
N GLY A 160 14.94 -0.53 -45.89
CA GLY A 160 14.12 -0.60 -44.69
C GLY A 160 15.06 -0.62 -43.49
N MET A 161 15.03 0.46 -42.72
CA MET A 161 15.76 0.61 -41.46
C MET A 161 15.65 -0.66 -40.63
N ALA A 162 16.80 -1.26 -40.31
CA ALA A 162 16.90 -2.28 -39.29
C ALA A 162 16.20 -1.75 -38.02
N PRO A 163 15.35 -2.54 -37.35
CA PRO A 163 14.78 -2.12 -36.08
C PRO A 163 15.94 -1.87 -35.14
N THR A 164 16.15 -0.59 -34.84
CA THR A 164 17.09 -0.12 -33.84
C THR A 164 16.74 -0.88 -32.56
N GLN A 165 17.64 -1.76 -32.14
CA GLN A 165 17.55 -2.38 -30.82
C GLN A 165 17.60 -1.23 -29.82
N GLN A 166 16.41 -0.84 -29.33
CA GLN A 166 16.30 0.03 -28.18
C GLN A 166 17.05 -0.67 -27.05
N PRO A 167 17.90 0.05 -26.27
CA PRO A 167 18.56 -0.53 -25.13
C PRO A 167 17.51 -1.17 -24.22
N GLU A 168 17.67 -2.44 -23.86
CA GLU A 168 16.79 -3.06 -22.86
C GLU A 168 16.89 -2.25 -21.56
N GLU A 169 15.87 -1.45 -21.27
CA GLU A 169 15.79 -0.64 -20.06
C GLU A 169 15.78 -1.55 -18.82
N MET A 170 16.75 -1.32 -17.94
CA MET A 170 17.00 -2.12 -16.74
C MET A 170 15.83 -2.04 -15.73
N PRO A 171 15.54 -3.11 -14.96
CA PRO A 171 14.55 -3.06 -13.89
C PRO A 171 14.92 -2.00 -12.83
N SER A 172 13.91 -1.47 -12.14
CA SER A 172 14.13 -0.51 -11.04
C SER A 172 15.07 -1.08 -9.96
N PRO A 173 15.83 -0.23 -9.24
CA PRO A 173 16.77 -0.71 -8.24
C PRO A 173 16.06 -1.42 -7.08
N VAL A 174 16.66 -2.51 -6.60
CA VAL A 174 16.12 -3.27 -5.45
C VAL A 174 16.14 -2.38 -4.21
N PRO A 175 15.04 -2.27 -3.44
CA PRO A 175 14.99 -1.46 -2.24
C PRO A 175 16.04 -1.86 -1.19
N ALA A 176 16.64 -0.87 -0.53
CA ALA A 176 17.66 -1.11 0.47
C ALA A 176 17.15 -1.97 1.65
N VAL A 177 17.98 -2.93 2.05
CA VAL A 177 17.79 -3.78 3.24
C VAL A 177 18.64 -3.20 4.39
N PRO A 178 18.17 -3.20 5.65
CA PRO A 178 18.96 -2.73 6.78
C PRO A 178 20.24 -3.56 6.93
N ALA A 179 21.36 -2.90 7.21
CA ALA A 179 22.66 -3.56 7.39
C ALA A 179 22.67 -4.55 8.56
N SER A 180 21.80 -4.34 9.57
CA SER A 180 21.62 -5.23 10.70
C SER A 180 20.13 -5.53 10.88
N ILE A 181 19.80 -6.82 10.83
CA ILE A 181 18.46 -7.34 11.08
C ILE A 181 18.48 -8.00 12.46
N PRO A 182 17.60 -7.59 13.40
CA PRO A 182 17.59 -8.16 14.74
C PRO A 182 17.21 -9.64 14.71
N LEU A 183 17.77 -10.42 15.64
CA LEU A 183 17.42 -11.83 15.81
C LEU A 183 16.00 -11.98 16.34
N LEU A 184 15.29 -13.03 15.92
CA LEU A 184 13.96 -13.37 16.42
C LEU A 184 13.93 -13.53 17.93
N SER A 185 14.96 -14.15 18.52
CA SER A 185 15.08 -14.33 19.97
C SER A 185 15.15 -13.01 20.76
N SER A 186 15.53 -11.90 20.11
CA SER A 186 15.50 -10.57 20.72
C SER A 186 14.09 -9.94 20.71
N LEU A 187 13.19 -10.44 19.86
CA LEU A 187 11.85 -9.93 19.67
C LEU A 187 10.80 -10.74 20.43
N ILE A 188 11.04 -12.03 20.64
CA ILE A 188 10.10 -12.96 21.29
C ILE A 188 10.82 -13.87 22.29
N CYS A 189 10.12 -14.21 23.37
CA CYS A 189 10.65 -15.11 24.41
C CYS A 189 10.27 -16.59 24.21
N SER A 190 9.44 -16.88 23.20
CA SER A 190 8.89 -18.21 22.92
C SER A 190 9.27 -18.65 21.50
N PRO A 191 9.27 -19.96 21.19
CA PRO A 191 9.48 -20.42 19.82
C PRO A 191 8.43 -19.80 18.87
N THR A 192 8.86 -19.48 17.65
CA THR A 192 7.96 -18.99 16.60
C THR A 192 6.94 -20.07 16.25
N SER A 193 5.68 -19.66 16.04
CA SER A 193 4.67 -20.57 15.50
C SER A 193 5.08 -21.02 14.09
N PRO A 194 4.88 -22.30 13.74
CA PRO A 194 5.14 -22.79 12.38
C PRO A 194 4.24 -22.11 11.34
N LEU A 195 3.11 -21.53 11.76
CA LEU A 195 2.15 -20.83 10.89
C LEU A 195 2.59 -19.42 10.47
N VAL A 196 3.72 -18.92 11.00
CA VAL A 196 4.22 -17.59 10.64
C VAL A 196 4.58 -17.50 9.16
N CYS A 197 5.08 -18.59 8.57
CA CYS A 197 5.50 -18.64 7.17
C CYS A 197 4.37 -18.25 6.20
N PHE A 198 3.14 -18.69 6.46
CA PHE A 198 1.97 -18.43 5.61
C PHE A 198 1.52 -16.96 5.63
N GLN A 199 2.05 -16.14 6.52
CA GLN A 199 1.77 -14.70 6.50
C GLN A 199 2.57 -14.00 5.40
N LEU A 200 3.71 -14.57 4.96
CA LEU A 200 4.54 -13.97 3.92
C LEU A 200 3.81 -13.86 2.57
N PRO A 201 3.20 -14.93 2.00
CA PRO A 201 2.48 -14.80 0.74
C PRO A 201 1.35 -13.76 0.79
N ASN A 202 0.61 -13.68 1.91
CA ASN A 202 -0.47 -12.70 2.06
C ASN A 202 0.05 -11.25 2.10
N VAL A 203 1.12 -10.98 2.86
CA VAL A 203 1.73 -9.65 2.95
C VAL A 203 2.36 -9.24 1.63
N LEU A 204 3.11 -10.15 0.99
CA LEU A 204 3.76 -9.89 -0.29
C LEU A 204 2.74 -9.67 -1.41
N TYR A 205 1.61 -10.40 -1.40
CA TYR A 205 0.54 -10.18 -2.36
C TYR A 205 -0.01 -8.75 -2.28
N ALA A 206 -0.34 -8.29 -1.08
CA ALA A 206 -0.84 -6.92 -0.88
C ALA A 206 0.19 -5.86 -1.28
N TYR A 207 1.47 -6.09 -0.95
CA TYR A 207 2.57 -5.21 -1.33
C TYR A 207 2.73 -5.10 -2.85
N VAL A 208 2.77 -6.24 -3.56
CA VAL A 208 2.86 -6.28 -5.03
C VAL A 208 1.63 -5.64 -5.66
N PHE A 209 0.44 -5.98 -5.18
CA PHE A 209 -0.82 -5.44 -5.67
C PHE A 209 -0.84 -3.91 -5.57
N ALA A 210 -0.54 -3.37 -4.39
CA ALA A 210 -0.55 -1.93 -4.18
C ALA A 210 0.54 -1.23 -4.99
N LEU A 211 1.79 -1.73 -4.97
CA LEU A 211 2.90 -1.06 -5.65
C LEU A 211 2.73 -1.06 -7.18
N THR A 212 2.11 -2.10 -7.74
CA THR A 212 1.80 -2.16 -9.18
C THR A 212 0.67 -1.24 -9.58
N LEU A 213 -0.31 -1.01 -8.70
CA LEU A 213 -1.38 -0.06 -8.97
C LEU A 213 -0.87 1.39 -9.03
N TYR A 214 0.08 1.75 -8.17
CA TYR A 214 0.69 3.09 -8.15
C TYR A 214 1.96 3.19 -9.02
N ASN A 215 2.18 2.26 -9.95
CA ASN A 215 3.32 2.27 -10.88
C ASN A 215 4.69 2.45 -10.18
N GLY A 216 4.84 1.92 -8.96
CA GLY A 216 6.06 2.04 -8.17
C GLY A 216 6.34 3.42 -7.56
N ASP A 217 5.50 4.42 -7.85
CA ASP A 217 5.69 5.79 -7.40
C ASP A 217 4.81 6.10 -6.18
N LEU A 218 5.46 6.56 -5.12
CA LEU A 218 4.87 6.90 -3.82
C LEU A 218 5.56 8.16 -3.26
N SER A 219 5.95 9.10 -4.14
CA SER A 219 6.58 10.36 -3.76
C SER A 219 5.64 11.23 -2.92
N GLU A 220 4.37 11.30 -3.32
CA GLU A 220 3.35 12.14 -2.71
C GLU A 220 2.77 11.52 -1.43
N ASP A 221 2.52 12.37 -0.44
CA ASP A 221 1.98 11.97 0.86
C ASP A 221 0.56 11.39 0.74
N GLU A 222 -0.25 11.88 -0.21
CA GLU A 222 -1.58 11.35 -0.53
C GLU A 222 -1.48 9.93 -1.07
N LEU A 223 -0.65 9.69 -2.10
CA LEU A 223 -0.43 8.37 -2.69
C LEU A 223 0.11 7.37 -1.66
N LEU A 224 1.04 7.82 -0.81
CA LEU A 224 1.58 7.00 0.26
C LEU A 224 0.50 6.61 1.29
N SER A 225 -0.44 7.51 1.57
CA SER A 225 -1.56 7.25 2.47
C SER A 225 -2.54 6.24 1.85
N GLU A 226 -2.91 6.42 0.58
CA GLU A 226 -3.78 5.48 -0.16
C GLU A 226 -3.13 4.10 -0.32
N PHE A 227 -1.81 4.05 -0.57
CA PHE A 227 -1.03 2.82 -0.58
C PHE A 227 -1.09 2.10 0.78
N SER A 228 -0.90 2.84 1.88
CA SER A 228 -0.94 2.27 3.23
C SER A 228 -2.31 1.66 3.53
N ASP A 229 -3.39 2.38 3.21
CA ASP A 229 -4.75 1.89 3.40
C ASP A 229 -5.03 0.66 2.55
N MET A 230 -4.64 0.67 1.27
CA MET A 230 -4.75 -0.48 0.38
C MET A 230 -4.03 -1.71 0.90
N VAL A 231 -2.78 -1.57 1.36
CA VAL A 231 -2.04 -2.70 1.92
C VAL A 231 -2.75 -3.29 3.13
N LEU A 232 -3.31 -2.44 4.02
CA LEU A 232 -4.06 -2.91 5.19
C LEU A 232 -5.40 -3.54 4.81
N ASP A 233 -6.02 -3.06 3.74
CA ASP A 233 -7.32 -3.51 3.25
C ASP A 233 -7.23 -4.74 2.34
N VAL A 234 -6.05 -5.06 1.80
CA VAL A 234 -5.80 -6.30 1.06
C VAL A 234 -5.11 -7.35 1.94
N SER A 235 -4.10 -6.97 2.74
CA SER A 235 -3.40 -7.91 3.62
C SER A 235 -4.21 -8.20 4.88
N ARG A 236 -4.84 -9.36 4.93
CA ARG A 236 -5.50 -9.86 6.15
C ARG A 236 -4.50 -10.17 7.27
N ALA A 237 -3.24 -10.51 6.95
CA ALA A 237 -2.18 -10.63 7.95
C ALA A 237 -1.91 -9.31 8.68
N LEU A 238 -1.90 -8.18 7.97
CA LEU A 238 -1.59 -6.87 8.56
C LEU A 238 -2.83 -6.17 9.11
N GLY A 239 -3.89 -6.09 8.31
CA GLY A 239 -5.09 -5.33 8.63
C GLY A 239 -6.00 -6.02 9.64
N ALA A 240 -6.24 -7.32 9.46
CA ALA A 240 -7.16 -8.11 10.28
C ALA A 240 -6.43 -9.02 11.31
N ARG A 241 -5.10 -9.10 11.23
CA ARG A 241 -4.26 -9.99 12.06
C ARG A 241 -4.69 -11.46 11.96
N GLN A 242 -5.16 -11.86 10.78
CA GLN A 242 -5.58 -13.23 10.50
C GLN A 242 -4.37 -14.17 10.54
N VAL A 243 -4.59 -15.37 11.07
CA VAL A 243 -3.64 -16.49 11.03
C VAL A 243 -4.07 -17.42 9.90
N PHE A 244 -3.09 -17.98 9.18
CA PHE A 244 -3.33 -18.92 8.09
C PHE A 244 -2.67 -20.26 8.36
N HIS A 245 -3.24 -21.31 7.80
CA HIS A 245 -2.80 -22.70 7.94
C HIS A 245 -2.18 -23.25 6.66
N SER A 246 -2.23 -22.50 5.56
CA SER A 246 -1.61 -22.85 4.29
C SER A 246 -1.35 -21.61 3.42
N THR A 247 -0.49 -21.76 2.42
CA THR A 247 -0.26 -20.76 1.37
C THR A 247 -1.52 -20.48 0.56
N ALA A 248 -2.32 -21.51 0.27
CA ALA A 248 -3.60 -21.39 -0.43
C ALA A 248 -4.59 -20.50 0.34
N GLU A 249 -4.75 -20.74 1.65
CA GLU A 249 -5.63 -19.93 2.51
C GLU A 249 -5.16 -18.46 2.55
N ALA A 250 -3.85 -18.24 2.68
CA ALA A 250 -3.25 -16.93 2.73
C ALA A 250 -3.49 -16.11 1.45
N LEU A 251 -3.33 -16.72 0.27
CA LEU A 251 -3.59 -16.07 -1.02
C LEU A 251 -5.09 -15.86 -1.25
N GLN A 252 -5.92 -16.85 -0.95
CA GLN A 252 -7.38 -16.74 -1.11
C GLN A 252 -7.95 -15.61 -0.25
N ALA A 253 -7.45 -15.44 0.98
CA ALA A 253 -7.85 -14.34 1.85
C ALA A 253 -7.49 -12.96 1.25
N ALA A 254 -6.38 -12.84 0.53
CA ALA A 254 -6.03 -11.62 -0.18
C ALA A 254 -6.94 -11.37 -1.40
N LEU A 255 -7.26 -12.41 -2.17
CA LEU A 255 -8.19 -12.32 -3.31
C LEU A 255 -9.60 -11.89 -2.88
N GLN A 256 -10.10 -12.47 -1.79
CA GLN A 256 -11.38 -12.09 -1.22
C GLN A 256 -11.35 -10.64 -0.73
N ALA A 257 -10.25 -10.21 -0.12
CA ALA A 257 -10.06 -8.83 0.30
C ALA A 257 -10.05 -7.86 -0.89
N VAL A 258 -9.34 -8.18 -1.99
CA VAL A 258 -9.38 -7.40 -3.24
C VAL A 258 -10.78 -7.34 -3.82
N THR A 259 -11.53 -8.44 -3.80
CA THR A 259 -12.90 -8.47 -4.35
C THR A 259 -13.86 -7.63 -3.50
N ALA A 260 -13.65 -7.61 -2.18
CA ALA A 260 -14.47 -6.84 -1.24
C ALA A 260 -14.13 -5.34 -1.25
N SER A 261 -12.85 -5.01 -1.45
CA SER A 261 -12.36 -3.63 -1.53
C SER A 261 -12.57 -3.12 -2.96
N ARG A 262 -13.23 -1.97 -3.14
CA ARG A 262 -13.58 -1.43 -4.47
C ARG A 262 -12.38 -0.81 -5.20
N TYR A 263 -11.22 -1.47 -5.15
CA TYR A 263 -10.02 -1.02 -5.84
C TYR A 263 -10.10 -1.34 -7.34
N PRO A 264 -9.42 -0.55 -8.19
CA PRO A 264 -9.26 -0.89 -9.59
C PRO A 264 -8.60 -2.25 -9.79
N GLU A 265 -8.79 -2.83 -10.96
CA GLU A 265 -8.08 -4.05 -11.34
C GLU A 265 -6.57 -3.80 -11.33
N CYS A 266 -5.83 -4.68 -10.66
CA CYS A 266 -4.37 -4.62 -10.67
C CYS A 266 -3.86 -4.80 -12.10
N PRO A 267 -2.90 -3.98 -12.58
CA PRO A 267 -2.34 -4.12 -13.92
C PRO A 267 -1.70 -5.50 -14.21
N LEU A 268 -1.25 -6.21 -13.18
CA LEU A 268 -0.74 -7.58 -13.30
C LEU A 268 -1.86 -8.64 -13.31
N GLY A 269 -3.08 -8.27 -12.94
CA GLY A 269 -4.13 -9.19 -12.54
C GLY A 269 -3.78 -9.99 -11.29
N ASN A 270 -4.76 -10.71 -10.76
CA ASN A 270 -4.58 -11.56 -9.58
C ASN A 270 -3.51 -12.64 -9.80
N ALA A 271 -3.53 -13.30 -10.97
CA ALA A 271 -2.56 -14.32 -11.33
C ALA A 271 -1.13 -13.74 -11.44
N GLY A 272 -0.96 -12.60 -12.07
CA GLY A 272 0.35 -11.95 -12.19
C GLY A 272 0.89 -11.47 -10.85
N ALA A 273 0.02 -11.00 -9.94
CA ALA A 273 0.41 -10.69 -8.57
C ALA A 273 0.91 -11.93 -7.82
N MET A 274 0.24 -13.09 -7.94
CA MET A 274 0.72 -14.36 -7.36
C MET A 274 2.09 -14.76 -7.93
N MET A 275 2.26 -14.67 -9.25
CA MET A 275 3.54 -14.98 -9.89
C MET A 275 4.67 -14.06 -9.40
N ALA A 276 4.39 -12.76 -9.21
CA ALA A 276 5.34 -11.83 -8.63
C ALA A 276 5.69 -12.16 -7.16
N VAL A 277 4.72 -12.62 -6.36
CA VAL A 277 5.00 -13.13 -5.01
C VAL A 277 5.95 -14.33 -5.07
N ALA A 278 5.71 -15.28 -5.98
CA ALA A 278 6.62 -16.42 -6.15
C ALA A 278 8.03 -15.95 -6.55
N GLN A 279 8.17 -14.97 -7.44
CA GLN A 279 9.48 -14.41 -7.82
C GLN A 279 10.21 -13.78 -6.63
N ILE A 280 9.50 -13.00 -5.80
CA ILE A 280 10.07 -12.39 -4.59
C ILE A 280 10.54 -13.44 -3.56
N LEU A 281 9.81 -14.55 -3.45
CA LEU A 281 10.16 -15.66 -2.55
C LEU A 281 11.31 -16.52 -3.09
N MET A 282 11.40 -16.71 -4.41
CA MET A 282 12.53 -17.39 -5.06
C MET A 282 13.83 -16.59 -4.98
N GLY A 283 13.73 -15.26 -4.91
CA GLY A 283 14.89 -14.38 -4.90
C GLY A 283 15.62 -14.35 -6.24
N GLU A 284 16.81 -13.77 -6.23
CA GLU A 284 17.61 -13.56 -7.43
C GLU A 284 18.27 -14.85 -7.93
N ASN A 285 18.79 -15.64 -6.98
CA ASN A 285 19.48 -16.91 -7.20
C ASN A 285 19.52 -17.69 -5.87
N GLN A 286 19.96 -18.94 -5.91
CA GLN A 286 20.00 -19.81 -4.73
C GLN A 286 20.90 -19.27 -3.60
N ALA A 287 21.96 -18.53 -3.93
CA ALA A 287 22.85 -17.92 -2.95
C ALA A 287 22.24 -16.67 -2.27
N ASN A 288 21.34 -15.96 -2.95
CA ASN A 288 20.68 -14.75 -2.48
C ASN A 288 19.14 -14.87 -2.48
N GLN A 289 18.64 -16.04 -2.05
CA GLN A 289 17.20 -16.33 -2.12
C GLN A 289 16.37 -15.38 -1.24
N LYS A 290 16.84 -15.09 -0.02
CA LYS A 290 16.11 -14.20 0.90
C LYS A 290 16.17 -12.72 0.52
N GLY A 291 17.06 -12.32 -0.40
CA GLY A 291 17.34 -10.92 -0.71
C GLY A 291 16.08 -10.12 -1.09
N PHE A 292 15.28 -10.63 -2.02
CA PHE A 292 14.05 -9.95 -2.46
C PHE A 292 12.96 -9.91 -1.39
N SER A 293 12.80 -10.99 -0.63
CA SER A 293 11.85 -11.03 0.49
C SER A 293 12.23 -10.02 1.57
N LEU A 294 13.53 -9.89 1.89
CA LEU A 294 14.03 -8.87 2.81
C LEU A 294 13.83 -7.45 2.28
N ALA A 295 14.10 -7.23 0.99
CA ALA A 295 13.90 -5.93 0.34
C ALA A 295 12.43 -5.49 0.37
N ALA A 296 11.49 -6.38 0.03
CA ALA A 296 10.05 -6.11 0.08
C ALA A 296 9.58 -5.76 1.49
N LEU A 297 9.94 -6.55 2.50
CA LEU A 297 9.51 -6.34 3.88
C LEU A 297 10.13 -5.08 4.49
N SER A 298 11.41 -4.82 4.22
CA SER A 298 12.11 -3.58 4.60
C SER A 298 11.44 -2.37 3.99
N HIS A 299 11.17 -2.42 2.67
CA HIS A 299 10.52 -1.34 1.95
C HIS A 299 9.14 -1.06 2.52
N LEU A 300 8.30 -2.09 2.66
CA LEU A 300 6.96 -1.95 3.20
C LEU A 300 6.97 -1.41 4.65
N ALA A 301 7.86 -1.89 5.51
CA ALA A 301 7.99 -1.38 6.88
C ALA A 301 8.37 0.12 6.90
N ARG A 302 9.22 0.56 5.97
CA ARG A 302 9.62 1.97 5.83
C ARG A 302 8.45 2.82 5.36
N LEU A 303 7.72 2.37 4.33
CA LEU A 303 6.53 3.05 3.80
C LEU A 303 5.45 3.21 4.87
N LEU A 304 5.10 2.12 5.57
CA LEU A 304 4.14 2.17 6.69
C LEU A 304 4.64 3.08 7.83
N GLY A 305 5.95 3.15 8.06
CA GLY A 305 6.56 4.07 9.01
C GLY A 305 6.41 5.54 8.64
N LYS A 306 6.50 5.87 7.35
CA LYS A 306 6.23 7.21 6.81
C LYS A 306 4.72 7.52 6.86
N ALA A 307 3.88 6.63 6.33
CA ALA A 307 2.42 6.77 6.31
C ALA A 307 1.81 6.96 7.71
N LYS A 308 2.36 6.30 8.74
CA LYS A 308 1.96 6.51 10.15
C LYS A 308 2.00 7.98 10.57
N LYS A 309 2.94 8.77 10.04
CA LYS A 309 3.08 10.20 10.39
C LYS A 309 1.95 11.03 9.77
N LEU A 310 1.44 10.61 8.63
CA LEU A 310 0.41 11.27 7.83
C LEU A 310 -1.01 10.98 8.36
N VAL A 311 -1.25 9.79 8.93
CA VAL A 311 -2.58 9.42 9.43
C VAL A 311 -2.95 10.06 10.78
N PRO A 312 -4.26 10.28 11.05
CA PRO A 312 -4.76 10.74 12.33
C PRO A 312 -4.33 9.85 13.51
N THR A 313 -4.19 10.45 14.70
CA THR A 313 -3.69 9.76 15.90
C THR A 313 -4.41 8.46 16.23
N GLU A 314 -5.71 8.37 15.94
CA GLU A 314 -6.55 7.20 16.18
C GLU A 314 -6.17 5.99 15.30
N GLN A 315 -5.69 6.23 14.07
CA GLN A 315 -5.33 5.19 13.11
C GLN A 315 -3.84 4.77 13.23
N ARG A 316 -3.01 5.60 13.87
CA ARG A 316 -1.57 5.34 14.07
C ARG A 316 -1.25 3.97 14.69
N PRO A 317 -2.01 3.43 15.66
CA PRO A 317 -1.76 2.11 16.22
C PRO A 317 -1.93 0.97 15.19
N ARG A 318 -2.91 1.09 14.28
CA ARG A 318 -3.16 0.10 13.21
C ARG A 318 -1.96 0.03 12.27
N VAL A 319 -1.53 1.17 11.73
CA VAL A 319 -0.37 1.28 10.83
C VAL A 319 0.92 0.87 11.54
N TYR A 320 1.09 1.27 12.81
CA TYR A 320 2.26 0.88 13.61
C TYR A 320 2.34 -0.63 13.83
N GLY A 321 1.20 -1.28 14.13
CA GLY A 321 1.13 -2.73 14.28
C GLY A 321 1.54 -3.46 12.99
N ALA A 322 1.06 -2.99 11.84
CA ALA A 322 1.44 -3.53 10.54
C ALA A 322 2.94 -3.35 10.25
N LYS A 323 3.49 -2.15 10.51
CA LYS A 323 4.95 -1.90 10.42
C LYS A 323 5.72 -2.91 11.28
N LYS A 324 5.34 -3.08 12.54
CA LYS A 324 5.99 -4.01 13.46
C LYS A 324 5.87 -5.46 13.02
N LYS A 325 4.76 -5.81 12.38
CA LYS A 325 4.58 -7.14 11.78
C LYS A 325 5.54 -7.37 10.62
N CYS A 326 5.73 -6.38 9.75
CA CYS A 326 6.73 -6.45 8.67
C CYS A 326 8.16 -6.57 9.21
N GLU A 327 8.51 -5.81 10.25
CA GLU A 327 9.82 -5.93 10.93
C GLU A 327 10.02 -7.32 11.55
N PHE A 328 8.98 -7.90 12.17
CA PHE A 328 9.02 -9.26 12.68
C PHE A 328 9.21 -10.30 11.58
N LEU A 329 8.47 -10.18 10.48
CA LEU A 329 8.60 -11.07 9.32
C LEU A 329 9.98 -10.92 8.65
N LEU A 330 10.56 -9.71 8.66
CA LEU A 330 11.93 -9.47 8.17
C LEU A 330 12.95 -10.30 8.95
N SER A 331 12.88 -10.27 10.29
CA SER A 331 13.71 -11.12 11.15
C SER A 331 13.44 -12.61 10.91
N TRP A 332 12.18 -13.00 10.72
CA TRP A 332 11.82 -14.38 10.45
C TRP A 332 12.42 -14.90 9.15
N VAL A 333 12.29 -14.14 8.06
CA VAL A 333 12.87 -14.46 6.74
C VAL A 333 14.38 -14.57 6.82
N ASN A 334 15.04 -13.71 7.62
CA ASN A 334 16.48 -13.74 7.77
C ASN A 334 17.00 -15.07 8.35
N GLU A 335 16.24 -15.68 9.26
CA GLU A 335 16.59 -16.92 9.96
C GLU A 335 15.99 -18.20 9.34
N ASN A 336 15.00 -18.09 8.45
CA ASN A 336 14.23 -19.24 7.92
C ASN A 336 14.24 -19.31 6.38
N GLN A 337 15.40 -19.05 5.76
CA GLN A 337 15.52 -19.00 4.30
C GLN A 337 15.06 -20.29 3.60
N GLU A 338 15.32 -21.46 4.20
CA GLU A 338 14.91 -22.78 3.65
C GLU A 338 13.40 -22.88 3.38
N SER A 339 12.60 -22.17 4.18
CA SER A 339 11.13 -22.17 4.01
C SER A 339 10.68 -21.39 2.77
N LEU A 340 11.51 -20.48 2.25
CA LEU A 340 11.15 -19.60 1.14
C LEU A 340 10.97 -20.38 -0.17
N THR A 341 11.82 -21.38 -0.43
CA THR A 341 11.68 -22.24 -1.63
C THR A 341 10.35 -22.96 -1.63
N VAL A 342 9.98 -23.55 -0.48
CA VAL A 342 8.74 -24.30 -0.33
C VAL A 342 7.53 -23.39 -0.55
N LEU A 343 7.51 -22.23 0.12
CA LEU A 343 6.46 -21.24 -0.08
C LEU A 343 6.38 -20.77 -1.53
N ALA A 344 7.50 -20.54 -2.20
CA ALA A 344 7.51 -20.11 -3.60
C ALA A 344 6.89 -21.16 -4.53
N LEU A 345 7.23 -22.44 -4.36
CA LEU A 345 6.66 -23.54 -5.13
C LEU A 345 5.16 -23.72 -4.85
N GLU A 346 4.74 -23.54 -3.60
CA GLU A 346 3.32 -23.52 -3.23
C GLU A 346 2.59 -22.36 -3.91
N VAL A 347 3.12 -21.14 -3.88
CA VAL A 347 2.54 -19.98 -4.58
C VAL A 347 2.46 -20.24 -6.10
N GLN A 348 3.47 -20.87 -6.71
CA GLN A 348 3.43 -21.24 -8.13
C GLN A 348 2.35 -22.30 -8.44
N ARG A 349 2.09 -23.22 -7.52
CA ARG A 349 0.99 -24.18 -7.64
C ARG A 349 -0.36 -23.47 -7.54
N GLU A 350 -0.54 -22.57 -6.59
CA GLU A 350 -1.76 -21.76 -6.46
C GLU A 350 -1.99 -20.87 -7.68
N TYR A 351 -0.93 -20.27 -8.23
CA TYR A 351 -0.98 -19.53 -9.48
C TYR A 351 -1.51 -20.38 -10.65
N ARG A 352 -0.97 -21.60 -10.84
CA ARG A 352 -1.43 -22.52 -11.90
C ARG A 352 -2.90 -22.90 -11.71
N THR A 353 -3.26 -23.25 -10.48
CA THR A 353 -4.65 -23.59 -10.11
C THR A 353 -5.60 -22.42 -10.40
N HIS A 354 -5.19 -21.20 -10.06
CA HIS A 354 -5.97 -19.99 -10.33
C HIS A 354 -6.13 -19.74 -11.83
N LEU A 355 -5.07 -19.92 -12.62
CA LEU A 355 -5.16 -19.79 -14.09
C LEU A 355 -6.10 -20.82 -14.72
N GLU A 356 -6.08 -22.06 -14.25
CA GLU A 356 -7.00 -23.10 -14.71
C GLU A 356 -8.44 -22.73 -14.37
N ALA A 357 -8.71 -22.30 -13.14
CA ALA A 357 -10.04 -21.84 -12.73
C ALA A 357 -10.54 -20.64 -13.57
N VAL A 358 -9.67 -19.66 -13.88
CA VAL A 358 -10.02 -18.53 -14.74
C VAL A 358 -10.37 -18.99 -16.16
N LYS A 359 -9.64 -19.97 -16.71
CA LYS A 359 -9.96 -20.54 -18.04
C LYS A 359 -11.30 -21.27 -18.02
N GLU A 360 -11.58 -22.04 -16.98
CA GLU A 360 -12.87 -22.73 -16.82
C GLU A 360 -14.03 -21.72 -16.72
N VAL A 361 -13.88 -20.66 -15.94
CA VAL A 361 -14.87 -19.58 -15.84
C VAL A 361 -15.08 -18.90 -17.19
N ASP A 362 -14.02 -18.64 -17.96
CA ASP A 362 -14.13 -18.07 -19.31
C ASP A 362 -14.88 -18.99 -20.28
N ILE A 363 -14.60 -20.30 -20.24
CA ILE A 363 -15.33 -21.31 -21.03
C ILE A 363 -16.82 -21.29 -20.68
N VAL A 364 -17.17 -21.41 -19.40
CA VAL A 364 -18.56 -21.40 -18.93
C VAL A 364 -19.23 -20.07 -19.28
N THR A 365 -18.52 -18.94 -19.15
CA THR A 365 -19.05 -17.62 -19.49
C THR A 365 -19.39 -17.54 -20.98
N LYS A 366 -18.52 -18.04 -21.86
CA LYS A 366 -18.76 -18.08 -23.32
C LYS A 366 -19.94 -18.98 -23.67
N GLU A 367 -20.08 -20.14 -23.02
CA GLU A 367 -21.22 -21.04 -23.21
C GLU A 367 -22.54 -20.38 -22.77
N LEU A 368 -22.56 -19.72 -21.60
CA LEU A 368 -23.70 -18.96 -21.11
C LEU A 368 -24.08 -17.85 -22.10
N GLN A 369 -23.11 -17.07 -22.58
CA GLN A 369 -23.35 -16.00 -23.56
C GLN A 369 -23.92 -16.54 -24.87
N LYS A 370 -23.44 -17.70 -25.33
CA LYS A 370 -24.00 -18.38 -26.50
C LYS A 370 -25.44 -18.84 -26.26
N MET A 371 -25.76 -19.38 -25.09
CA MET A 371 -27.12 -19.78 -24.73
C MET A 371 -28.07 -18.60 -24.60
N TRP A 372 -27.58 -17.45 -24.11
CA TRP A 372 -28.39 -16.24 -23.96
C TRP A 372 -28.53 -15.43 -25.25
N GLY A 373 -27.71 -15.71 -26.27
CA GLY A 373 -27.64 -14.90 -27.49
C GLY A 373 -27.08 -13.49 -27.24
N GLY A 374 -26.34 -13.30 -26.14
CA GLY A 374 -25.82 -11.99 -25.72
C GLY A 374 -25.02 -12.05 -24.41
N LYS A 375 -24.46 -10.91 -24.00
CA LYS A 375 -23.65 -10.79 -22.76
C LYS A 375 -24.47 -10.90 -21.47
N LEU A 376 -25.78 -10.70 -21.57
CA LEU A 376 -26.69 -10.65 -20.42
C LEU A 376 -27.71 -11.79 -20.52
N PRO A 377 -28.18 -12.33 -19.38
CA PRO A 377 -29.29 -13.26 -19.36
C PRO A 377 -30.52 -12.65 -20.04
N PRO A 378 -31.31 -13.45 -20.79
CA PRO A 378 -32.56 -12.97 -21.37
C PRO A 378 -33.50 -12.48 -20.27
N ALA A 379 -34.17 -11.35 -20.51
CA ALA A 379 -35.14 -10.80 -19.57
C ALA A 379 -36.23 -11.82 -19.27
N LYS A 380 -36.53 -12.04 -17.99
CA LYS A 380 -37.64 -12.89 -17.58
C LYS A 380 -38.94 -12.24 -18.07
N LYS A 381 -39.71 -12.93 -18.92
CA LYS A 381 -41.07 -12.48 -19.27
C LYS A 381 -41.90 -12.39 -17.98
N PRO A 382 -42.65 -11.31 -17.75
CA PRO A 382 -43.59 -11.26 -16.63
C PRO A 382 -44.59 -12.41 -16.80
N LEU A 383 -44.77 -13.21 -15.75
CA LEU A 383 -45.60 -14.42 -15.80
C LEU A 383 -47.10 -14.11 -15.83
N ILE A 384 -47.46 -12.84 -15.62
CA ILE A 384 -48.83 -12.31 -15.62
C ILE A 384 -48.78 -10.95 -16.32
N GLU A 385 -49.42 -10.86 -17.47
CA GLU A 385 -49.81 -9.59 -18.08
C GLU A 385 -51.27 -9.35 -17.68
N GLU A 386 -51.54 -8.25 -16.94
CA GLU A 386 -52.91 -7.79 -16.75
C GLU A 386 -53.41 -7.29 -18.11
N LEU A 387 -54.41 -7.98 -18.66
CA LEU A 387 -55.12 -7.55 -19.86
C LEU A 387 -56.15 -6.48 -19.43
N ASP A 388 -56.05 -5.29 -20.01
CA ASP A 388 -56.96 -4.15 -19.78
C ASP A 388 -58.44 -4.47 -20.08
#